data_AF-A0A660YP51-F1
#
_entry.id   AF-A0A660YP51-F1
#
_cell.length_a   1.000
_cell.length_b   1.000
_cell.length_c   1.000
_cell.angle_alpha   90.00
_cell.angle_beta   90.00
_cell.angle_gamma   90.00
#
_symmetry.space_group_name_H-M   'P 1'
#
loop_
_entity.id
_entity.type
_entity.pdbx_description
1 polymer ?
#
loop_
_entity_poly.entity_id
_entity_poly.type
_entity_poly.pdbx_seq_one_letter_code
_entity_poly.pdbx_strand_id
1 'polypeptide(L)'
;MAARWSPDQVALQLMTEPYGNAWDWNVMQHQMWQAARRGMPNHTLILSGDQVATIDGLVLVEPVNDENVAYCFEFWEPLIFTHQGAWWWPDWWPYLGNVPYPSSPEIVSAAMPTILAGIPPYPTWWRTDVNDQVTAYGQERWNRSKISSEIQRVVAWNNSYGGYLKTWIGEFGVLHETVVPEDRYEFIKDVREIAEINNCGWSIWSYDESFTILTPTNQPDQQMLKALGLPIDSGDINDDSEVNILDLSLMAYFWLENSCCFSNNWCGRADINQSTTVDLIDFSIFSDHWLE
;
A
#
# COMPACT_ATOMS: atom_id res chain seq x y z
N MET A 1 -26.53 -12.92 -3.66
CA MET A 1 -25.55 -12.33 -2.72
C MET A 1 -26.20 -11.94 -1.40
N ALA A 2 -27.13 -10.97 -1.36
CA ALA A 2 -27.76 -10.53 -0.10
C ALA A 2 -28.48 -11.63 0.71
N ALA A 3 -28.99 -12.68 0.07
CA ALA A 3 -29.58 -13.83 0.75
C ALA A 3 -28.55 -14.82 1.37
N ARG A 4 -27.26 -14.67 1.04
CA ARG A 4 -26.18 -15.59 1.44
C ARG A 4 -25.17 -14.95 2.39
N TRP A 5 -24.91 -13.65 2.24
CA TRP A 5 -23.94 -12.92 3.05
C TRP A 5 -24.57 -11.67 3.66
N SER A 6 -24.38 -11.47 4.96
CA SER A 6 -24.92 -10.31 5.67
C SER A 6 -24.12 -9.02 5.35
N PRO A 7 -24.68 -7.84 5.64
CA PRO A 7 -23.96 -6.57 5.52
C PRO A 7 -22.64 -6.50 6.30
N ASP A 8 -22.53 -7.24 7.40
CA ASP A 8 -21.32 -7.28 8.23
C ASP A 8 -20.20 -8.15 7.62
N GLN A 9 -20.51 -8.90 6.55
CA GLN A 9 -19.57 -9.83 5.92
C GLN A 9 -19.06 -9.34 4.56
N VAL A 10 -19.87 -8.58 3.82
CA VAL A 10 -19.58 -8.23 2.43
C VAL A 10 -20.00 -6.79 2.13
N ALA A 11 -19.08 -6.02 1.54
CA ALA A 11 -19.36 -4.80 0.79
C ALA A 11 -19.25 -5.07 -0.71
N LEU A 12 -19.87 -4.23 -1.55
CA LEU A 12 -19.87 -4.41 -3.00
C LEU A 12 -19.32 -3.19 -3.73
N GLN A 13 -18.20 -3.36 -4.42
CA GLN A 13 -17.74 -2.43 -5.44
C GLN A 13 -18.48 -2.68 -6.75
N LEU A 14 -19.14 -1.65 -7.28
CA LEU A 14 -20.05 -1.81 -8.42
C LEU A 14 -19.31 -1.86 -9.77
N MET A 15 -18.12 -1.24 -9.83
CA MET A 15 -17.18 -1.24 -10.96
C MET A 15 -15.80 -0.88 -10.39
N THR A 16 -14.73 -1.54 -10.82
CA THR A 16 -13.36 -1.24 -10.34
C THR A 16 -12.82 0.01 -11.03
N GLU A 17 -12.45 -0.12 -12.31
CA GLU A 17 -11.82 0.91 -13.13
C GLU A 17 -12.72 1.33 -14.31
N PRO A 18 -13.67 2.26 -14.12
CA PRO A 18 -14.46 2.78 -15.23
C PRO A 18 -13.56 3.53 -16.23
N TYR A 19 -13.66 3.17 -17.51
CA TYR A 19 -12.92 3.82 -18.60
C TYR A 19 -13.69 3.72 -19.91
N GLY A 20 -13.45 4.67 -20.83
CA GLY A 20 -14.05 4.64 -22.18
C GLY A 20 -15.58 4.74 -22.16
N ASN A 21 -16.14 5.43 -21.17
CA ASN A 21 -17.56 5.50 -20.90
C ASN A 21 -18.34 6.14 -22.07
N ALA A 22 -19.38 5.45 -22.55
CA ALA A 22 -20.26 5.95 -23.61
C ALA A 22 -21.26 7.02 -23.13
N TRP A 23 -21.48 7.08 -21.81
CA TRP A 23 -22.32 8.06 -21.13
C TRP A 23 -21.57 8.66 -19.95
N ASP A 24 -22.11 9.75 -19.41
CA ASP A 24 -21.58 10.38 -18.20
C ASP A 24 -21.49 9.37 -17.04
N TRP A 25 -20.31 9.28 -16.42
CA TRP A 25 -20.05 8.35 -15.32
C TRP A 25 -20.97 8.60 -14.13
N ASN A 26 -21.26 9.86 -13.78
CA ASN A 26 -22.16 10.19 -12.68
C ASN A 26 -23.58 9.67 -12.94
N VAL A 27 -24.04 9.71 -14.19
CA VAL A 27 -25.35 9.14 -14.56
C VAL A 27 -25.35 7.61 -14.44
N MET A 28 -24.33 6.94 -15.00
CA MET A 28 -24.25 5.48 -14.97
C MET A 28 -24.07 4.96 -13.55
N GLN A 29 -23.13 5.52 -12.78
CA GLN A 29 -22.86 5.14 -11.41
C GLN A 29 -24.10 5.33 -10.52
N HIS A 30 -24.83 6.43 -10.67
CA HIS A 30 -26.07 6.65 -9.93
C HIS A 30 -27.13 5.58 -10.27
N GLN A 31 -27.28 5.20 -11.54
CA GLN A 31 -28.20 4.14 -11.95
C GLN A 31 -27.80 2.77 -11.37
N MET A 32 -26.50 2.44 -11.38
CA MET A 32 -25.98 1.21 -10.77
C MET A 32 -26.24 1.20 -9.26
N TRP A 33 -25.94 2.31 -8.57
CA TRP A 33 -26.19 2.48 -7.14
C TRP A 33 -27.67 2.27 -6.80
N GLN A 34 -28.59 2.91 -7.52
CA GLN A 34 -30.03 2.74 -7.30
C GLN A 34 -30.48 1.29 -7.49
N ALA A 35 -29.93 0.59 -8.50
CA ALA A 35 -30.24 -0.81 -8.74
C ALA A 35 -29.70 -1.72 -7.63
N ALA A 36 -28.44 -1.51 -7.23
CA ALA A 36 -27.79 -2.27 -6.16
C ALA A 36 -28.49 -2.06 -4.81
N ARG A 37 -28.81 -0.81 -4.44
CA ARG A 37 -29.48 -0.49 -3.17
C ARG A 37 -30.87 -1.11 -3.06
N ARG A 38 -31.62 -1.27 -4.16
CA ARG A 38 -32.89 -2.02 -4.17
C ARG A 38 -32.72 -3.51 -3.82
N GLY A 39 -31.62 -4.12 -4.26
CA GLY A 39 -31.34 -5.53 -4.02
C GLY A 39 -30.58 -5.81 -2.72
N MET A 40 -29.83 -4.82 -2.23
CA MET A 40 -28.95 -4.91 -1.06
C MET A 40 -29.12 -3.67 -0.17
N PRO A 41 -30.28 -3.53 0.50
CA PRO A 41 -30.65 -2.29 1.17
C PRO A 41 -29.68 -1.89 2.29
N ASN A 42 -29.05 -2.86 2.95
CA ASN A 42 -28.24 -2.63 4.14
C ASN A 42 -26.73 -2.83 3.92
N HIS A 43 -26.30 -3.37 2.77
CA HIS A 43 -24.88 -3.61 2.49
C HIS A 43 -24.17 -2.31 2.16
N THR A 44 -22.91 -2.17 2.57
CA THR A 44 -22.06 -1.07 2.10
C THR A 44 -21.85 -1.22 0.60
N LEU A 45 -22.10 -0.15 -0.15
CA LEU A 45 -21.79 -0.09 -1.58
C LEU A 45 -20.55 0.79 -1.77
N ILE A 46 -19.67 0.38 -2.68
CA ILE A 46 -18.44 1.08 -3.00
C ILE A 46 -18.58 1.59 -4.44
N LEU A 47 -18.44 2.91 -4.59
CA LEU A 47 -18.58 3.64 -5.84
C LEU A 47 -17.20 4.14 -6.27
N SER A 48 -16.82 3.96 -7.53
CA SER A 48 -15.48 4.32 -8.00
C SER A 48 -15.44 5.72 -8.60
N GLY A 49 -14.26 6.35 -8.51
CA GLY A 49 -13.88 7.46 -9.38
C GLY A 49 -13.93 7.07 -10.86
N ASP A 50 -14.10 8.05 -11.75
CA ASP A 50 -13.99 7.82 -13.19
C ASP A 50 -12.51 7.61 -13.60
N GLN A 51 -12.24 7.51 -14.91
CA GLN A 51 -10.90 7.59 -15.49
C GLN A 51 -9.92 6.60 -14.83
N VAL A 52 -10.28 5.31 -14.86
CA VAL A 52 -9.48 4.23 -14.25
C VAL A 52 -9.31 4.46 -12.74
N ALA A 53 -10.39 4.88 -12.07
CA ALA A 53 -10.44 5.15 -10.64
C ALA A 53 -9.34 6.10 -10.11
N THR A 54 -8.79 6.98 -10.96
CA THR A 54 -7.77 7.95 -10.52
C THR A 54 -8.33 8.97 -9.52
N ILE A 55 -7.46 9.64 -8.77
CA ILE A 55 -7.85 10.82 -7.96
C ILE A 55 -8.53 11.88 -8.84
N ASP A 56 -8.01 12.11 -10.04
CA ASP A 56 -8.57 13.06 -11.01
C ASP A 56 -10.01 12.69 -11.40
N GLY A 57 -10.28 11.40 -11.61
CA GLY A 57 -11.63 10.91 -11.87
C GLY A 57 -12.53 10.95 -10.64
N LEU A 58 -12.01 10.68 -9.44
CA LEU A 58 -12.79 10.72 -8.20
C LEU A 58 -13.28 12.14 -7.88
N VAL A 59 -12.44 13.16 -8.02
CA VAL A 59 -12.83 14.53 -7.66
C VAL A 59 -13.91 15.13 -8.58
N LEU A 60 -14.25 14.44 -9.67
CA LEU A 60 -15.35 14.76 -10.58
C LEU A 60 -16.65 14.01 -10.25
N VAL A 61 -16.62 13.06 -9.31
CA VAL A 61 -17.80 12.31 -8.89
C VAL A 61 -18.74 13.21 -8.08
N GLU A 62 -20.03 13.12 -8.40
CA GLU A 62 -21.14 13.66 -7.64
C GLU A 62 -21.63 12.59 -6.64
N PRO A 63 -21.46 12.81 -5.32
CA PRO A 63 -21.90 11.86 -4.32
C PRO A 63 -23.41 11.60 -4.35
N VAL A 64 -23.80 10.35 -4.13
CA VAL A 64 -25.20 9.96 -3.92
C VAL A 64 -25.66 10.29 -2.50
N ASN A 65 -26.96 10.49 -2.32
CA ASN A 65 -27.58 10.69 -1.00
C ASN A 65 -27.75 9.36 -0.25
N ASP A 66 -26.64 8.79 0.20
CA ASP A 66 -26.56 7.50 0.90
C ASP A 66 -25.37 7.47 1.87
N GLU A 67 -25.65 7.38 3.16
CA GLU A 67 -24.62 7.35 4.21
C GLU A 67 -23.87 6.00 4.28
N ASN A 68 -24.43 4.95 3.65
CA ASN A 68 -23.85 3.62 3.61
C ASN A 68 -23.14 3.32 2.28
N VAL A 69 -22.40 4.33 1.81
CA VAL A 69 -21.54 4.28 0.62
C VAL A 69 -20.11 4.69 1.00
N ALA A 70 -19.13 4.04 0.38
CA ALA A 70 -17.75 4.51 0.32
C ALA A 70 -17.35 4.83 -1.12
N TYR A 71 -16.45 5.78 -1.29
CA TYR A 71 -15.92 6.18 -2.59
C TYR A 71 -14.48 5.69 -2.75
N CYS A 72 -14.25 4.95 -3.82
CA CYS A 72 -13.00 4.30 -4.14
C CYS A 72 -12.22 5.08 -5.18
N PHE A 73 -10.90 5.13 -4.99
CA PHE A 73 -9.93 5.51 -5.99
C PHE A 73 -8.70 4.62 -5.87
N GLU A 74 -7.86 4.62 -6.89
CA GLU A 74 -6.61 3.87 -6.92
C GLU A 74 -5.42 4.83 -6.87
N PHE A 75 -4.31 4.35 -6.31
CA PHE A 75 -3.10 5.13 -6.12
C PHE A 75 -1.88 4.41 -6.69
N TRP A 76 -1.73 4.52 -8.01
CA TRP A 76 -0.58 3.96 -8.74
C TRP A 76 0.50 4.99 -9.06
N GLU A 77 0.26 6.26 -8.77
CA GLU A 77 1.23 7.31 -9.04
C GLU A 77 2.39 7.27 -8.04
N PRO A 78 3.65 7.42 -8.50
CA PRO A 78 4.07 7.61 -9.89
C PRO A 78 4.30 6.27 -10.62
N LEU A 79 3.68 6.11 -11.79
CA LEU A 79 3.75 4.85 -12.55
C LEU A 79 5.19 4.39 -12.87
N ILE A 80 6.09 5.32 -13.19
CA ILE A 80 7.51 5.01 -13.47
C ILE A 80 8.21 4.30 -12.30
N PHE A 81 7.75 4.52 -11.07
CA PHE A 81 8.28 3.91 -9.86
C PHE A 81 7.49 2.64 -9.49
N THR A 82 6.17 2.74 -9.41
CA THR A 82 5.30 1.64 -8.94
C THR A 82 5.30 0.44 -9.91
N HIS A 83 5.57 0.68 -11.20
CA HIS A 83 5.52 -0.31 -12.27
C HIS A 83 6.88 -0.60 -12.94
N GLN A 84 7.99 -0.20 -12.33
CA GLN A 84 9.30 -0.61 -12.85
C GLN A 84 9.39 -2.16 -12.90
N GLY A 85 9.81 -2.69 -14.05
CA GLY A 85 9.85 -4.13 -14.31
C GLY A 85 8.56 -4.73 -14.90
N ALA A 86 7.48 -3.95 -15.04
CA ALA A 86 6.22 -4.43 -15.61
C ALA A 86 6.38 -4.94 -17.05
N TRP A 87 5.70 -6.05 -17.37
CA TRP A 87 5.84 -6.68 -18.68
C TRP A 87 4.87 -6.12 -19.76
N TRP A 88 3.86 -5.36 -19.37
CA TRP A 88 2.70 -5.10 -20.23
C TRP A 88 2.83 -3.89 -21.14
N TRP A 89 3.31 -2.73 -20.67
CA TRP A 89 3.48 -1.54 -21.50
C TRP A 89 4.15 -0.39 -20.74
N PRO A 90 5.04 0.40 -21.35
CA PRO A 90 5.65 0.28 -22.68
C PRO A 90 6.68 -0.86 -22.79
N ASP A 91 7.10 -1.18 -24.01
CA ASP A 91 8.01 -2.31 -24.32
C ASP A 91 9.35 -2.29 -23.56
N TRP A 92 9.77 -1.14 -23.02
CA TRP A 92 11.00 -0.99 -22.24
C TRP A 92 10.80 -1.14 -20.71
N TRP A 93 9.56 -1.13 -20.19
CA TRP A 93 9.27 -1.36 -18.77
C TRP A 93 9.82 -2.68 -18.20
N PRO A 94 9.85 -3.82 -18.93
CA PRO A 94 10.44 -5.05 -18.41
C PRO A 94 11.92 -4.91 -18.04
N TYR A 95 12.61 -3.88 -18.57
CA TYR A 95 14.02 -3.60 -18.33
C TYR A 95 14.25 -2.45 -17.35
N LEU A 96 13.18 -1.77 -16.93
CA LEU A 96 13.25 -0.67 -15.99
C LEU A 96 13.42 -1.23 -14.57
N GLY A 97 14.32 -0.64 -13.79
CA GLY A 97 14.58 -1.02 -12.41
C GLY A 97 15.50 -0.02 -11.74
N ASN A 98 15.58 -0.08 -10.42
CA ASN A 98 16.34 0.86 -9.59
C ASN A 98 15.88 2.33 -9.72
N VAL A 99 14.62 2.57 -10.12
CA VAL A 99 14.01 3.90 -10.04
C VAL A 99 13.75 4.16 -8.55
N PRO A 100 14.35 5.22 -7.97
CA PRO A 100 14.38 5.37 -6.52
C PRO A 100 13.13 6.05 -5.97
N TYR A 101 12.76 5.74 -4.72
CA TYR A 101 11.83 6.52 -3.91
C TYR A 101 12.41 6.72 -2.50
N PRO A 102 12.43 7.94 -1.93
CA PRO A 102 11.93 9.20 -2.49
C PRO A 102 12.71 9.72 -3.70
N SER A 103 12.08 10.56 -4.52
CA SER A 103 12.71 11.18 -5.69
C SER A 103 13.11 12.63 -5.46
N SER A 104 14.23 12.99 -6.09
CA SER A 104 14.65 14.36 -6.35
C SER A 104 15.50 14.38 -7.62
N PRO A 105 15.76 15.55 -8.23
CA PRO A 105 16.67 15.62 -9.37
C PRO A 105 18.05 15.04 -9.07
N GLU A 106 18.54 15.23 -7.85
CA GLU A 106 19.86 14.77 -7.40
C GLU A 106 19.90 13.25 -7.20
N ILE A 107 18.89 12.68 -6.52
CA ILE A 107 18.79 11.23 -6.29
C ILE A 107 18.64 10.49 -7.63
N VAL A 108 17.74 10.96 -8.49
CA VAL A 108 17.54 10.38 -9.82
C VAL A 108 18.79 10.49 -10.68
N SER A 109 19.46 11.65 -10.70
CA SER A 109 20.68 11.82 -11.50
C SER A 109 21.78 10.86 -11.05
N ALA A 110 21.86 10.52 -9.76
CA ALA A 110 22.81 9.55 -9.24
C ALA A 110 22.45 8.10 -9.63
N ALA A 111 21.16 7.76 -9.66
CA ALA A 111 20.66 6.44 -10.04
C ALA A 111 20.65 6.18 -11.55
N MET A 112 20.58 7.25 -12.37
CA MET A 112 20.43 7.17 -13.83
C MET A 112 21.42 6.22 -14.54
N PRO A 113 22.73 6.20 -14.22
CA PRO A 113 23.66 5.26 -14.85
C PRO A 113 23.28 3.80 -14.63
N THR A 114 22.81 3.44 -13.43
CA THR A 114 22.35 2.09 -13.09
C THR A 114 21.05 1.75 -13.80
N ILE A 115 20.10 2.70 -13.82
CA ILE A 115 18.82 2.55 -14.53
C ILE A 115 19.06 2.28 -16.02
N LEU A 116 19.87 3.11 -16.69
CA LEU A 116 20.16 2.98 -18.13
C LEU A 116 21.00 1.74 -18.48
N ALA A 117 21.73 1.17 -17.52
CA ALA A 117 22.47 -0.07 -17.71
C ALA A 117 21.52 -1.28 -17.84
N GLY A 118 20.36 -1.25 -17.18
CA GLY A 118 19.31 -2.26 -17.33
C GLY A 118 18.61 -2.20 -18.70
N ILE A 119 18.53 -1.02 -19.29
CA ILE A 119 17.85 -0.81 -20.58
C ILE A 119 18.70 -1.32 -21.76
N PRO A 120 18.14 -2.15 -22.67
CA PRO A 120 18.83 -2.60 -23.88
C PRO A 120 19.36 -1.45 -24.75
N PRO A 121 20.49 -1.65 -25.46
CA PRO A 121 21.07 -0.62 -26.33
C PRO A 121 20.25 -0.35 -27.59
N TYR A 122 19.36 -1.29 -27.97
CA TYR A 122 18.47 -1.16 -29.10
C TYR A 122 17.03 -1.55 -28.71
N PRO A 123 16.03 -0.84 -29.24
CA PRO A 123 16.18 0.35 -30.08
C PRO A 123 16.73 1.56 -29.29
N THR A 124 17.56 2.38 -29.94
CA THR A 124 18.35 3.42 -29.22
C THR A 124 17.49 4.45 -28.51
N TRP A 125 16.26 4.67 -28.98
CA TRP A 125 15.32 5.62 -28.40
C TRP A 125 14.81 5.21 -27.01
N TRP A 126 14.88 3.92 -26.63
CA TRP A 126 14.49 3.48 -25.28
C TRP A 126 15.27 4.19 -24.18
N ARG A 127 16.60 4.30 -24.34
CA ARG A 127 17.43 4.97 -23.34
C ARG A 127 17.17 6.46 -23.27
N THR A 128 16.79 7.08 -24.38
CA THR A 128 16.38 8.49 -24.40
C THR A 128 15.05 8.68 -23.68
N ASP A 129 14.04 7.87 -24.00
CA ASP A 129 12.72 7.93 -23.35
C ASP A 129 12.82 7.68 -21.84
N VAL A 130 13.57 6.65 -21.43
CA VAL A 130 13.81 6.35 -20.01
C VAL A 130 14.51 7.50 -19.32
N ASN A 131 15.58 8.04 -19.92
CA ASN A 131 16.28 9.19 -19.36
C ASN A 131 15.33 10.38 -19.14
N ASP A 132 14.49 10.69 -20.12
CA ASP A 132 13.59 11.83 -20.07
C ASP A 132 12.47 11.63 -19.03
N GLN A 133 11.85 10.44 -18.99
CA GLN A 133 10.78 10.13 -18.04
C GLN A 133 11.28 10.06 -16.60
N VAL A 134 12.40 9.38 -16.35
CA VAL A 134 12.98 9.30 -15.00
C VAL A 134 13.49 10.68 -14.57
N THR A 135 14.05 11.49 -15.47
CA THR A 135 14.42 12.89 -15.17
C THR A 135 13.20 13.72 -14.77
N ALA A 136 12.08 13.60 -15.51
CA ALA A 136 10.82 14.29 -15.17
C ALA A 136 10.32 13.86 -13.78
N TYR A 137 10.32 12.56 -13.48
CA TYR A 137 10.00 12.02 -12.16
C TYR A 137 10.87 12.59 -11.03
N GLY A 138 12.17 12.79 -11.29
CA GLY A 138 13.04 13.48 -10.34
C GLY A 138 12.60 14.92 -10.07
N GLN A 139 12.11 15.65 -11.09
CA GLN A 139 11.59 17.01 -10.93
C GLN A 139 10.26 17.07 -10.17
N GLU A 140 9.45 16.02 -10.22
CA GLU A 140 8.18 15.91 -9.50
C GLU A 140 8.37 15.76 -7.98
N ARG A 141 9.57 15.33 -7.54
CA ARG A 141 9.97 15.24 -6.13
C ARG A 141 9.00 14.41 -5.29
N TRP A 142 8.73 13.19 -5.76
CA TRP A 142 7.90 12.24 -5.05
C TRP A 142 8.51 11.86 -3.70
N ASN A 143 7.74 12.10 -2.65
CA ASN A 143 8.06 11.81 -1.26
C ASN A 143 6.76 11.86 -0.47
N ARG A 144 6.83 11.57 0.83
CA ARG A 144 5.69 11.68 1.75
C ARG A 144 4.86 12.95 1.59
N SER A 145 5.50 14.11 1.43
CA SER A 145 4.80 15.39 1.28
C SER A 145 4.02 15.47 -0.03
N LYS A 146 4.61 14.98 -1.13
CA LYS A 146 3.94 14.91 -2.43
C LYS A 146 2.76 13.95 -2.41
N ILE A 147 2.91 12.75 -1.84
CA ILE A 147 1.79 11.80 -1.64
C ILE A 147 0.68 12.44 -0.81
N SER A 148 1.04 13.12 0.28
CA SER A 148 0.08 13.85 1.12
C SER A 148 -0.67 14.89 0.31
N SER A 149 0.01 15.66 -0.54
CA SER A 149 -0.63 16.66 -1.39
C SER A 149 -1.64 16.07 -2.38
N GLU A 150 -1.39 14.87 -2.93
CA GLU A 150 -2.35 14.18 -3.79
C GLU A 150 -3.58 13.72 -3.00
N ILE A 151 -3.39 13.09 -1.84
CA ILE A 151 -4.50 12.65 -0.98
C ILE A 151 -5.31 13.84 -0.43
N GLN A 152 -4.68 14.99 -0.19
CA GLN A 152 -5.40 16.22 0.20
C GLN A 152 -6.40 16.69 -0.86
N ARG A 153 -6.24 16.31 -2.13
CA ARG A 153 -7.24 16.60 -3.18
C ARG A 153 -8.53 15.82 -2.94
N VAL A 154 -8.42 14.57 -2.51
CA VAL A 154 -9.57 13.73 -2.10
C VAL A 154 -10.23 14.31 -0.85
N VAL A 155 -9.44 14.75 0.14
CA VAL A 155 -9.96 15.42 1.35
C VAL A 155 -10.69 16.72 0.99
N ALA A 156 -10.13 17.53 0.10
CA ALA A 156 -10.76 18.77 -0.37
C ALA A 156 -12.08 18.49 -1.10
N TRP A 157 -12.13 17.46 -1.95
CA TRP A 157 -13.35 17.01 -2.58
C TRP A 157 -14.39 16.57 -1.54
N ASN A 158 -14.03 15.72 -0.57
CA ASN A 158 -14.94 15.32 0.50
C ASN A 158 -15.48 16.53 1.28
N ASN A 159 -14.62 17.49 1.64
CA ASN A 159 -15.00 18.71 2.33
C ASN A 159 -15.96 19.58 1.52
N SER A 160 -15.84 19.60 0.19
CA SER A 160 -16.79 20.32 -0.69
C SER A 160 -18.21 19.76 -0.61
N TYR A 161 -18.36 18.51 -0.15
CA TYR A 161 -19.64 17.83 0.09
C TYR A 161 -19.97 17.69 1.59
N GLY A 162 -19.26 18.40 2.48
CA GLY A 162 -19.54 18.44 3.91
C GLY A 162 -18.64 17.55 4.79
N GLY A 163 -17.69 16.83 4.21
CA GLY A 163 -16.60 16.17 4.94
C GLY A 163 -16.95 14.84 5.63
N TYR A 164 -18.10 14.26 5.33
CA TYR A 164 -18.58 13.01 5.94
C TYR A 164 -18.53 11.79 5.00
N LEU A 165 -18.04 11.96 3.77
CA LEU A 165 -17.92 10.85 2.83
C LEU A 165 -16.83 9.89 3.30
N LYS A 166 -17.12 8.58 3.19
CA LYS A 166 -16.13 7.52 3.40
C LYS A 166 -15.30 7.38 2.14
N THR A 167 -13.99 7.40 2.26
CA THR A 167 -13.06 7.23 1.13
C THR A 167 -12.18 6.01 1.34
N TRP A 168 -11.79 5.38 0.24
CA TRP A 168 -11.02 4.13 0.24
C TRP A 168 -10.05 4.12 -0.93
N ILE A 169 -8.77 3.84 -0.67
CA ILE A 169 -7.81 3.46 -1.70
C ILE A 169 -8.06 1.99 -2.02
N GLY A 170 -8.69 1.71 -3.16
CA GLY A 170 -9.03 0.35 -3.57
C GLY A 170 -7.79 -0.47 -3.91
N GLU A 171 -6.84 0.16 -4.59
CA GLU A 171 -5.59 -0.46 -5.00
C GLU A 171 -4.44 0.54 -4.90
N PHE A 172 -3.31 0.07 -4.37
CA PHE A 172 -2.01 0.72 -4.45
C PHE A 172 -0.93 -0.34 -4.25
N GLY A 173 0.28 -0.09 -4.74
CA GLY A 173 1.38 -1.03 -4.58
C GLY A 173 2.60 -0.67 -5.41
N VAL A 174 3.63 -1.49 -5.30
CA VAL A 174 4.86 -1.41 -6.09
C VAL A 174 5.29 -2.81 -6.51
N LEU A 175 5.59 -3.01 -7.79
CA LEU A 175 6.14 -4.26 -8.31
C LEU A 175 7.43 -4.62 -7.60
N HIS A 176 7.56 -5.89 -7.20
CA HIS A 176 8.67 -6.32 -6.34
C HIS A 176 9.98 -6.64 -7.08
N GLU A 177 9.93 -6.95 -8.39
CA GLU A 177 11.03 -7.64 -9.07
C GLU A 177 12.29 -6.79 -9.27
N THR A 178 12.13 -5.50 -9.60
CA THR A 178 13.26 -4.63 -10.01
C THR A 178 13.43 -3.38 -9.16
N VAL A 179 12.57 -3.19 -8.16
CA VAL A 179 12.66 -2.10 -7.18
C VAL A 179 13.66 -2.44 -6.07
N VAL A 180 14.29 -1.41 -5.52
CA VAL A 180 15.08 -1.55 -4.28
C VAL A 180 14.11 -1.82 -3.13
N PRO A 181 14.27 -2.91 -2.35
CA PRO A 181 13.29 -3.29 -1.32
C PRO A 181 12.95 -2.18 -0.32
N GLU A 182 13.95 -1.42 0.12
CA GLU A 182 13.79 -0.34 1.10
C GLU A 182 12.88 0.78 0.57
N ASP A 183 13.07 1.18 -0.69
CA ASP A 183 12.26 2.20 -1.35
C ASP A 183 10.79 1.75 -1.49
N ARG A 184 10.59 0.45 -1.75
CA ARG A 184 9.26 -0.17 -1.82
C ARG A 184 8.55 -0.12 -0.47
N TYR A 185 9.23 -0.48 0.62
CA TYR A 185 8.66 -0.43 1.96
C TYR A 185 8.35 1.01 2.39
N GLU A 186 9.26 1.96 2.09
CA GLU A 186 9.07 3.36 2.45
C GLU A 186 7.87 3.99 1.72
N PHE A 187 7.70 3.71 0.42
CA PHE A 187 6.54 4.17 -0.34
C PHE A 187 5.23 3.62 0.21
N ILE A 188 5.15 2.30 0.45
CA ILE A 188 3.93 1.64 0.96
C ILE A 188 3.57 2.18 2.34
N LYS A 189 4.56 2.36 3.21
CA LYS A 189 4.37 2.98 4.53
C LYS A 189 3.84 4.40 4.41
N ASP A 190 4.40 5.22 3.53
CA ASP A 190 3.96 6.60 3.33
C ASP A 190 2.51 6.65 2.85
N VAL A 191 2.14 5.88 1.82
CA VAL A 191 0.76 5.83 1.31
C VAL A 191 -0.22 5.41 2.41
N ARG A 192 0.09 4.32 3.13
CA ARG A 192 -0.72 3.83 4.25
C ARG A 192 -0.94 4.90 5.31
N GLU A 193 0.14 5.45 5.87
CA GLU A 193 0.04 6.39 6.99
C GLU A 193 -0.68 7.67 6.59
N ILE A 194 -0.48 8.14 5.37
CA ILE A 194 -1.18 9.31 4.84
C ILE A 194 -2.67 9.00 4.67
N ALA A 195 -3.04 7.82 4.16
CA ALA A 195 -4.43 7.40 4.08
C ALA A 195 -5.09 7.38 5.47
N GLU A 196 -4.45 6.73 6.45
CA GLU A 196 -4.94 6.62 7.83
C GLU A 196 -5.12 7.97 8.51
N ILE A 197 -4.14 8.88 8.42
CA ILE A 197 -4.22 10.23 9.02
C ILE A 197 -5.39 11.03 8.43
N ASN A 198 -5.79 10.74 7.19
CA ASN A 198 -6.91 11.39 6.51
C ASN A 198 -8.23 10.61 6.60
N ASN A 199 -8.33 9.60 7.49
CA ASN A 199 -9.49 8.71 7.63
C ASN A 199 -9.91 8.04 6.31
N CYS A 200 -8.95 7.73 5.46
CA CYS A 200 -9.13 6.99 4.23
C CYS A 200 -8.74 5.53 4.46
N GLY A 201 -9.66 4.59 4.18
CA GLY A 201 -9.32 3.17 4.20
C GLY A 201 -8.36 2.85 3.05
N TRP A 202 -7.75 1.66 3.07
CA TRP A 202 -6.86 1.23 1.98
C TRP A 202 -6.88 -0.28 1.78
N SER A 203 -6.45 -0.73 0.61
CA SER A 203 -6.21 -2.13 0.29
C SER A 203 -4.96 -2.23 -0.60
N ILE A 204 -3.97 -3.00 -0.12
CA ILE A 204 -2.73 -3.21 -0.85
C ILE A 204 -2.98 -4.17 -2.00
N TRP A 205 -2.48 -3.81 -3.17
CA TRP A 205 -2.31 -4.73 -4.27
C TRP A 205 -0.86 -5.23 -4.19
N SER A 206 -0.60 -6.51 -3.92
CA SER A 206 -1.58 -7.61 -3.75
C SER A 206 -1.03 -8.74 -2.88
N TYR A 207 -1.82 -9.80 -2.66
CA TYR A 207 -1.46 -10.86 -1.71
C TYR A 207 -0.32 -11.76 -2.23
N ASP A 208 -0.50 -12.48 -3.35
CA ASP A 208 0.39 -13.58 -3.78
C ASP A 208 0.78 -13.56 -5.29
N GLU A 209 0.82 -12.39 -5.93
CA GLU A 209 1.26 -12.21 -7.33
C GLU A 209 2.40 -11.18 -7.44
N SER A 210 2.60 -10.50 -8.58
CA SER A 210 3.77 -9.64 -8.82
C SER A 210 3.90 -8.41 -7.90
N PHE A 211 2.83 -8.06 -7.17
CA PHE A 211 2.87 -7.03 -6.12
C PHE A 211 2.81 -7.63 -4.69
N THR A 212 3.10 -8.92 -4.56
CA THR A 212 2.94 -9.71 -3.34
C THR A 212 3.54 -9.06 -2.08
N ILE A 213 2.88 -9.32 -0.95
CA ILE A 213 3.40 -9.07 0.41
C ILE A 213 4.20 -10.25 0.97
N LEU A 214 4.49 -11.25 0.14
CA LEU A 214 5.20 -12.47 0.51
C LEU A 214 6.63 -12.45 -0.02
N THR A 215 7.49 -13.18 0.67
CA THR A 215 8.84 -13.51 0.21
C THR A 215 8.80 -14.53 -0.94
N PRO A 216 9.91 -14.75 -1.66
CA PRO A 216 9.99 -15.78 -2.71
C PRO A 216 9.71 -17.22 -2.23
N THR A 217 9.71 -17.48 -0.92
CA THR A 217 9.37 -18.77 -0.30
C THR A 217 7.91 -18.84 0.19
N ASN A 218 7.07 -17.90 -0.25
CA ASN A 218 5.65 -17.75 0.14
C ASN A 218 5.45 -17.58 1.66
N GLN A 219 6.40 -16.93 2.35
CA GLN A 219 6.22 -16.50 3.74
C GLN A 219 5.87 -15.01 3.80
N PRO A 220 5.14 -14.53 4.80
CA PRO A 220 4.92 -13.10 4.97
C PRO A 220 6.24 -12.33 5.08
N ASP A 221 6.41 -11.30 4.26
CA ASP A 221 7.57 -10.41 4.32
C ASP A 221 7.42 -9.46 5.50
N GLN A 222 8.26 -9.63 6.52
CA GLN A 222 8.15 -8.90 7.78
C GLN A 222 8.34 -7.38 7.62
N GLN A 223 9.25 -6.95 6.74
CA GLN A 223 9.43 -5.52 6.47
C GLN A 223 8.21 -4.94 5.73
N MET A 224 7.61 -5.73 4.84
CA MET A 224 6.36 -5.35 4.20
C MET A 224 5.19 -5.26 5.20
N LEU A 225 5.04 -6.26 6.08
CA LEU A 225 4.00 -6.25 7.12
C LEU A 225 4.15 -5.03 8.04
N LYS A 226 5.39 -4.70 8.43
CA LYS A 226 5.72 -3.50 9.19
C LYS A 226 5.34 -2.22 8.43
N ALA A 227 5.67 -2.13 7.15
CA ALA A 227 5.27 -1.00 6.30
C ALA A 227 3.74 -0.85 6.23
N LEU A 228 3.03 -1.98 6.19
CA LEU A 228 1.57 -2.08 6.20
C LEU A 228 0.93 -1.86 7.58
N GLY A 229 1.72 -1.65 8.64
CA GLY A 229 1.20 -1.52 10.01
C GLY A 229 0.52 -2.79 10.54
N LEU A 230 0.84 -3.94 9.94
CA LEU A 230 0.32 -5.24 10.34
C LEU A 230 1.20 -5.87 11.42
N PRO A 231 0.66 -6.82 12.21
CA PRO A 231 1.46 -7.56 13.18
C PRO A 231 2.66 -8.23 12.50
N ILE A 232 3.85 -7.98 13.04
CA ILE A 232 5.09 -8.68 12.68
C ILE A 232 5.25 -9.94 13.53
N ASP A 233 6.19 -10.78 13.15
CA ASP A 233 6.54 -12.00 13.88
C ASP A 233 6.83 -11.69 15.36
N SER A 234 6.16 -12.41 16.26
CA SER A 234 6.31 -12.20 17.70
C SER A 234 7.70 -12.58 18.23
N GLY A 235 8.49 -13.34 17.47
CA GLY A 235 9.89 -13.63 17.75
C GLY A 235 10.85 -12.47 17.40
N ASP A 236 10.45 -11.51 16.56
CA ASP A 236 11.26 -10.33 16.23
C ASP A 236 11.14 -9.29 17.35
N ILE A 237 11.88 -9.54 18.41
CA ILE A 237 11.88 -8.73 19.64
C ILE A 237 12.48 -7.35 19.35
N ASN A 238 13.46 -7.29 18.44
CA ASN A 238 14.27 -6.11 18.22
C ASN A 238 13.73 -5.17 17.11
N ASP A 239 12.72 -5.62 16.36
CA ASP A 239 12.06 -4.90 15.26
C ASP A 239 12.96 -4.69 14.03
N ASP A 240 13.91 -5.59 13.77
CA ASP A 240 14.75 -5.59 12.57
C ASP A 240 14.22 -6.49 11.45
N SER A 241 13.09 -7.18 11.70
CA SER A 241 12.41 -8.10 10.78
C SER A 241 13.14 -9.42 10.53
N GLU A 242 14.11 -9.75 11.39
CA GLU A 242 14.72 -11.08 11.46
C GLU A 242 14.47 -11.67 12.86
N VAL A 243 14.41 -13.00 12.97
CA VAL A 243 14.33 -13.68 14.27
C VAL A 243 15.61 -14.47 14.44
N ASN A 244 16.62 -13.83 15.06
CA ASN A 244 17.98 -14.35 15.08
C ASN A 244 18.65 -14.21 16.47
N ILE A 245 19.99 -14.32 16.50
CA ILE A 245 20.77 -14.25 17.75
C ILE A 245 20.68 -12.89 18.46
N LEU A 246 20.37 -11.81 17.74
CA LEU A 246 20.20 -10.48 18.31
C LEU A 246 18.91 -10.42 19.14
N ASP A 247 17.82 -11.00 18.66
CA ASP A 247 16.57 -11.13 19.42
C ASP A 247 16.74 -12.02 20.65
N LEU A 248 17.44 -13.16 20.49
CA LEU A 248 17.77 -14.01 21.62
C LEU A 248 18.64 -13.29 22.64
N SER A 249 19.55 -12.41 22.19
CA SER A 249 20.38 -11.63 23.11
C SER A 249 19.54 -10.65 23.95
N LEU A 250 18.50 -10.06 23.36
CA LEU A 250 17.56 -9.20 24.06
C LEU A 250 16.66 -9.99 25.01
N MET A 251 16.13 -11.14 24.56
CA MET A 251 15.39 -12.05 25.44
C MET A 251 16.25 -12.48 26.63
N ALA A 252 17.50 -12.88 26.39
CA ALA A 252 18.44 -13.27 27.43
C ALA A 252 18.77 -12.13 28.40
N TYR A 253 18.81 -10.88 27.91
CA TYR A 253 19.03 -9.70 28.74
C TYR A 253 17.89 -9.47 29.73
N PHE A 254 16.65 -9.73 29.34
CA PHE A 254 15.46 -9.60 30.19
C PHE A 254 15.04 -10.91 30.87
N TRP A 255 15.83 -11.98 30.77
CA TRP A 255 15.47 -13.30 31.27
C TRP A 255 15.11 -13.29 32.77
N LEU A 256 13.94 -13.84 33.11
CA LEU A 256 13.36 -13.86 34.47
C LEU A 256 12.99 -12.49 35.05
N GLU A 257 12.98 -11.42 34.25
CA GLU A 257 12.38 -10.16 34.66
C GLU A 257 10.88 -10.37 34.88
N ASN A 258 10.33 -9.84 35.97
CA ASN A 258 8.95 -10.12 36.42
C ASN A 258 8.15 -8.83 36.69
N SER A 259 8.64 -7.72 36.16
CA SER A 259 8.01 -6.40 36.20
C SER A 259 7.69 -5.87 34.79
N CYS A 260 7.52 -6.76 33.81
CA CYS A 260 7.18 -6.41 32.45
C CYS A 260 5.77 -5.81 32.37
N CYS A 261 5.65 -4.71 31.63
CA CYS A 261 4.40 -3.96 31.53
C CYS A 261 4.42 -3.06 30.29
N PHE A 262 3.25 -2.50 29.95
CA PHE A 262 3.13 -1.58 28.82
C PHE A 262 4.16 -0.44 28.85
N SER A 263 4.47 0.14 30.03
CA SER A 263 5.40 1.28 30.13
C SER A 263 6.87 0.95 29.86
N ASN A 264 7.29 -0.32 29.97
CA ASN A 264 8.63 -0.76 29.56
C ASN A 264 8.59 -1.59 28.27
N ASN A 265 7.51 -1.43 27.50
CA ASN A 265 7.27 -2.15 26.25
C ASN A 265 7.36 -3.67 26.46
N TRP A 266 6.78 -4.19 27.55
CA TRP A 266 6.83 -5.61 27.92
C TRP A 266 8.27 -6.14 27.96
N CYS A 267 9.11 -5.45 28.74
CA CYS A 267 10.55 -5.72 28.82
C CYS A 267 11.24 -5.70 27.45
N GLY A 268 11.04 -4.61 26.70
CA GLY A 268 11.62 -4.48 25.37
C GLY A 268 11.15 -5.58 24.40
N ARG A 269 9.89 -6.01 24.52
CA ARG A 269 9.21 -7.09 23.79
C ARG A 269 9.66 -8.52 24.13
N ALA A 270 10.52 -8.69 25.13
CA ALA A 270 10.95 -10.03 25.56
C ALA A 270 9.84 -10.83 26.27
N ASP A 271 8.86 -10.15 26.89
CA ASP A 271 7.63 -10.78 27.42
C ASP A 271 6.58 -10.83 26.29
N ILE A 272 6.71 -11.85 25.43
CA ILE A 272 5.95 -12.00 24.19
C ILE A 272 4.48 -12.26 24.47
N ASN A 273 4.18 -13.07 25.49
CA ASN A 273 2.81 -13.41 25.87
C ASN A 273 2.16 -12.38 26.81
N GLN A 274 2.88 -11.32 27.19
CA GLN A 274 2.44 -10.23 28.06
C GLN A 274 1.97 -10.72 29.43
N SER A 275 2.61 -11.76 29.96
CA SER A 275 2.31 -12.37 31.26
C SER A 275 2.89 -11.59 32.45
N THR A 276 3.62 -10.51 32.20
CA THR A 276 4.43 -9.70 33.13
C THR A 276 5.79 -10.29 33.47
N THR A 277 6.12 -11.50 32.97
CA THR A 277 7.38 -12.19 33.22
C THR A 277 7.99 -12.71 31.93
N VAL A 278 9.32 -12.61 31.77
CA VAL A 278 10.06 -13.27 30.69
C VAL A 278 10.50 -14.65 31.15
N ASP A 279 9.91 -15.70 30.58
CA ASP A 279 10.21 -17.08 30.96
C ASP A 279 10.25 -18.08 29.79
N LEU A 280 10.19 -19.38 30.10
CA LEU A 280 10.25 -20.45 29.11
C LEU A 280 9.06 -20.46 28.15
N ILE A 281 7.92 -19.86 28.51
CA ILE A 281 6.78 -19.72 27.61
C ILE A 281 7.12 -18.72 26.52
N ASP A 282 7.73 -17.59 26.86
CA ASP A 282 8.19 -16.61 25.86
C ASP A 282 9.28 -17.21 24.98
N PHE A 283 10.26 -17.90 25.57
CA PHE A 283 11.29 -18.59 24.78
C PHE A 283 10.70 -19.65 23.85
N SER A 284 9.64 -20.36 24.27
CA SER A 284 8.95 -21.32 23.40
C SER A 284 8.32 -20.63 22.19
N ILE A 285 7.60 -19.52 22.41
CA ILE A 285 6.99 -18.74 21.33
C ILE A 285 8.10 -18.23 20.40
N PHE A 286 9.13 -17.59 20.95
CA PHE A 286 10.30 -17.14 20.19
C PHE A 286 10.93 -18.24 19.35
N SER A 287 11.13 -19.44 19.92
CA SER A 287 11.77 -20.56 19.24
C SER A 287 10.96 -21.13 18.07
N ASP A 288 9.63 -20.99 18.10
CA ASP A 288 8.75 -21.40 16.98
C ASP A 288 8.96 -20.52 15.75
N HIS A 289 9.54 -19.34 15.94
CA HIS A 289 9.79 -18.33 14.94
C HIS A 289 11.26 -18.22 14.54
N TRP A 290 12.15 -19.06 15.09
CA TRP A 290 13.58 -19.01 14.80
C TRP A 290 13.84 -19.27 13.31
N LEU A 291 14.34 -18.24 12.61
CA LEU A 291 14.78 -18.34 11.23
C LEU A 291 16.30 -18.51 11.25
N GLU A 292 16.82 -19.57 10.63
CA GLU A 292 18.27 -19.77 10.48
C GLU A 292 18.95 -18.63 9.72
#